data_AF-A0AA51GT40-F1
#
_entry.id   AF-A0AA51GT40-F1
#
_cell.length_a   1.000
_cell.length_b   1.000
_cell.length_c   1.000
_cell.angle_alpha   90.00
_cell.angle_beta   90.00
_cell.angle_gamma   90.00
#
_symmetry.space_group_name_H-M   'P 1'
#
loop_
_entity.id
_entity.type
_entity.pdbx_description
1 polymer ?
#
loop_
_entity_poly.entity_id
_entity_poly.type
_entity_poly.pdbx_seq_one_letter_code
_entity_poly.pdbx_strand_id
1 'polypeptide(L)' 'MSNEALKSKGELSYNQFFSVLESKDYFIFYLTANQASLIRKKDVPQVDEFRKFIKEKFQKKFKHI' A
#
# COMPACT_ATOMS: atom_id res chain seq x y z
N MET A 1 10.55 -21.96 -26.98
CA MET A 1 9.79 -22.32 -25.76
C MET A 1 10.52 -21.74 -24.55
N SER A 2 9.88 -20.81 -23.85
CA SER A 2 10.34 -20.23 -22.59
C SER A 2 9.29 -20.58 -21.54
N ASN A 3 9.69 -21.11 -20.40
CA ASN A 3 8.77 -21.62 -19.38
C ASN A 3 7.88 -20.50 -18.82
N GLU A 4 6.60 -20.52 -19.19
CA GLU A 4 5.53 -19.65 -18.65
C GLU A 4 5.02 -20.10 -17.26
N ALA A 5 5.61 -21.16 -16.70
CA ALA A 5 5.00 -21.99 -15.66
C ALA A 5 5.09 -21.46 -14.20
N LEU A 6 5.63 -20.26 -13.91
CA LEU A 6 5.88 -19.86 -12.50
C LEU A 6 5.80 -18.35 -12.20
N LYS A 7 4.94 -17.60 -12.91
CA LYS A 7 4.49 -16.27 -12.42
C LYS A 7 3.24 -16.41 -11.54
N SER A 8 3.31 -17.28 -10.53
CA SER A 8 2.32 -17.35 -9.44
C SER A 8 2.86 -16.62 -8.21
N LYS A 9 3.04 -15.31 -8.35
CA LYS A 9 3.00 -14.38 -7.22
C LYS A 9 1.92 -13.40 -7.62
N GLY A 10 0.78 -13.41 -6.92
CA GLY A 10 -0.30 -12.47 -7.19
C GLY A 10 0.24 -11.05 -7.09
N GLU A 11 0.59 -10.47 -8.24
CA GLU A 11 1.00 -9.08 -8.34
C GLU A 11 -0.23 -8.24 -8.08
N LEU A 12 -0.30 -7.66 -6.88
CA LEU A 12 -1.43 -6.86 -6.48
C LEU A 12 -1.21 -5.43 -6.99
N SER A 13 -2.03 -5.02 -7.96
CA SER A 13 -2.01 -3.67 -8.49
C SER A 13 -2.48 -2.69 -7.42
N TYR A 14 -1.90 -1.48 -7.39
CA TYR A 14 -2.32 -0.42 -6.45
C TYR A 14 -3.82 -0.12 -6.51
N ASN A 15 -4.43 -0.29 -7.69
CA ASN A 15 -5.86 -0.08 -7.89
C ASN A 15 -6.74 -1.14 -7.19
N GLN A 16 -6.18 -2.28 -6.80
CA GLN A 16 -6.92 -3.37 -6.14
C GLN A 16 -7.02 -3.19 -4.62
N PHE A 17 -6.26 -2.27 -4.02
CA PHE A 17 -6.40 -1.97 -2.60
C PHE A 17 -7.77 -1.35 -2.31
N PHE A 18 -8.37 -1.76 -1.20
CA PHE A 18 -9.63 -1.23 -0.70
C PHE A 18 -9.46 0.22 -0.23
N SER A 19 -8.48 0.49 0.64
CA SER A 19 -8.18 1.83 1.13
C SER A 19 -6.75 1.95 1.68
N VAL A 20 -6.24 3.17 1.79
CA VAL A 20 -4.99 3.46 2.51
C VAL A 20 -5.26 4.53 3.54
N LEU A 21 -4.88 4.27 4.78
CA LEU A 21 -5.08 5.15 5.92
C LEU A 21 -3.73 5.54 6.50
N GLU A 22 -3.55 6.81 6.73
CA GLU A 22 -2.43 7.33 7.51
C GLU A 22 -2.93 7.69 8.91
N SER A 23 -2.28 7.11 9.92
CA SER A 23 -2.43 7.48 11.33
C SER A 23 -1.16 8.19 11.82
N LYS A 24 -1.08 8.56 13.11
CA LYS A 24 0.14 9.15 13.71
C LYS A 24 1.40 8.35 13.40
N ASP A 25 1.40 7.04 13.69
CA ASP A 25 2.60 6.20 13.68
C ASP A 25 2.66 5.17 12.54
N TYR A 26 1.57 5.01 11.78
CA TYR A 26 1.45 3.96 10.75
C TYR A 26 0.86 4.46 9.44
N PHE A 27 1.31 3.83 8.35
CA PHE A 27 0.54 3.69 7.12
C PHE A 27 -0.17 2.33 7.14
N ILE A 28 -1.47 2.32 6.89
CA ILE A 28 -2.34 1.15 6.97
C ILE A 28 -2.94 0.90 5.58
N PHE A 29 -2.61 -0.24 4.99
CA PHE A 29 -3.05 -0.64 3.66
C PHE A 29 -4.10 -1.73 3.75
N TYR A 30 -5.35 -1.39 3.46
CA TYR A 30 -6.44 -2.35 3.40
C TYR A 30 -6.49 -3.01 2.03
N LEU A 31 -6.24 -4.32 1.98
CA LEU A 31 -6.42 -5.15 0.79
C LEU A 31 -7.91 -5.43 0.56
N THR A 32 -8.61 -5.76 1.65
CA THR A 32 -10.07 -5.90 1.71
C THR A 32 -10.60 -5.11 2.92
N ALA A 33 -11.92 -5.08 3.13
CA ALA A 33 -12.49 -4.42 4.31
C ALA A 33 -11.96 -4.99 5.65
N ASN A 34 -11.53 -6.26 5.66
CA ASN A 34 -11.16 -7.00 6.87
C ASN A 34 -9.67 -7.39 6.92
N GLN A 35 -8.90 -7.08 5.88
CA GLN A 35 -7.48 -7.46 5.78
C GLN A 35 -6.63 -6.21 5.53
N ALA A 36 -5.69 -5.95 6.44
CA ALA A 36 -4.79 -4.81 6.35
C ALA A 36 -3.33 -5.20 6.63
N SER A 37 -2.42 -4.47 5.97
CA SER A 37 -0.99 -4.48 6.24
C SER A 37 -0.57 -3.14 6.84
N LEU A 38 0.30 -3.18 7.84
CA LEU A 38 0.78 -1.99 8.53
C LEU A 38 2.25 -1.75 8.25
N ILE A 39 2.60 -0.50 7.95
CA ILE A 39 3.98 -0.03 7.86
C ILE A 39 4.16 1.04 8.94
N ARG A 40 5.09 0.81 9.87
CA ARG A 40 5.45 1.80 10.89
C ARG A 40 6.26 2.90 10.25
N LYS A 41 5.91 4.16 10.53
CA LYS A 41 6.62 5.33 9.99
C LYS A 41 8.09 5.37 10.40
N LYS A 42 8.41 4.94 11.63
CA LYS A 42 9.79 4.86 12.12
C LYS A 42 10.69 3.90 11.34
N ASP A 43 10.10 2.94 10.62
CA ASP A 43 10.83 1.96 9.81
C ASP A 43 10.98 2.46 8.36
N VAL A 44 10.47 3.66 8.03
CA VAL A 44 10.53 4.27 6.70
C VAL A 44 11.56 5.41 6.72
N PRO A 45 12.71 5.29 6.02
CA PRO A 45 13.77 6.29 6.06
C PRO A 45 13.37 7.68 5.57
N GLN A 46 12.51 7.76 4.54
CA GLN A 46 12.07 9.01 3.91
C GLN A 46 10.54 9.10 3.98
N VAL A 47 10.02 9.29 5.20
CA VAL A 47 8.58 9.19 5.48
C VAL A 47 7.75 10.19 4.67
N ASP A 48 8.24 11.40 4.47
CA ASP A 48 7.50 12.45 3.76
C ASP A 48 7.43 12.18 2.24
N GLU A 49 8.52 11.70 1.65
CA GLU A 49 8.53 11.26 0.26
C GLU A 49 7.59 10.07 0.04
N PHE A 50 7.64 9.10 0.96
CA PHE A 50 6.76 7.94 0.92
C PHE A 50 5.28 8.34 1.07
N ARG A 51 4.98 9.27 1.97
CA ARG A 51 3.63 9.83 2.12
C ARG A 51 3.17 10.48 0.81
N LYS A 52 4.00 11.32 0.19
CA LYS A 52 3.68 11.99 -1.09
C LYS A 52 3.40 10.94 -2.17
N PHE A 53 4.27 9.93 -2.29
CA PHE A 53 4.12 8.83 -3.22
C PHE A 53 2.79 8.08 -3.03
N ILE A 54 2.46 7.70 -1.79
CA ILE A 54 1.18 7.00 -1.48
C ILE A 54 -0.01 7.90 -1.83
N LYS A 55 0.03 9.18 -1.44
CA LYS A 55 -1.07 10.11 -1.71
C LYS A 55 -1.32 10.25 -3.21
N GLU A 56 -0.27 10.33 -4.02
CA GLU A 56 -0.35 10.40 -5.49
C GLU A 56 -0.85 9.09 -6.11
N LYS A 57 -0.44 7.93 -5.58
CA LYS A 57 -0.85 6.61 -6.10
C LYS A 57 -2.28 6.23 -5.74
N PHE A 58 -2.70 6.48 -4.50
CA PHE A 58 -4.00 6.02 -3.99
C PHE A 58 -5.08 7.09 -4.05
N GLN A 59 -4.72 8.37 -4.17
CA GLN A 59 -5.63 9.50 -4.43
C GLN A 59 -6.89 9.45 -3.53
N LYS A 60 -8.07 9.21 -4.12
CA LYS A 60 -9.36 9.14 -3.43
C LYS A 60 -9.45 8.03 -2.37
N LYS A 61 -8.60 7.00 -2.46
CA LYS A 61 -8.50 5.90 -1.50
C LYS A 61 -7.61 6.22 -0.30
N PHE A 62 -6.79 7.27 -0.40
CA PHE A 62 -5.95 7.73 0.70
C PHE A 62 -6.76 8.60 1.67
N LYS A 63 -6.66 8.29 2.96
CA LYS A 63 -7.31 9.03 4.05
C LYS A 63 -6.30 9.30 5.16
N HIS A 64 -6.39 10.46 5.78
CA HIS A 64 -5.57 10.85 6.93
C HIS A 64 -6.47 11.00 8.16
N ILE A 65 -6.11 10.37 9.27
CA ILE A 65 -6.87 10.34 10.53
C ILE A 65 -6.01 10.64 11.75
#